data_AF-A0A7G8WCX1-F1
#
_entry.id   AF-A0A7G8WCX1-F1
#
_cell.length_a   1.000
_cell.length_b   1.000
_cell.length_c   1.000
_cell.angle_alpha   90.00
_cell.angle_beta   90.00
_cell.angle_gamma   90.00
#
_symmetry.space_group_name_H-M   'P 1'
#
loop_
_entity.id
_entity.type
_entity.pdbx_description
1 polymer ?
#
loop_
_entity_poly.entity_id
_entity_poly.type
_entity_poly.pdbx_seq_one_letter_code
_entity_poly.pdbx_strand_id
1 'polypeptide(L)'
;MTEIELKTENNTKDIKLYSSKAISGATFLGGPLAAGYLIGENFKALDKPNEGRNSLLIGIVSTIILFGGIFMIPENIIDKIPQQIIPLIYTGIIWGIVEWKQGDVLKAHKENDNSFFSGWRAAGIGFISLLILGIGIFGYAFLSTDNELYEKYDTEIAKFSKNENETLVFYDNLNTGNNYTLLKELDERTIPKWKENIEIINNTNQFDDLPTELIKQNEILLKYSELRVQAFELFRKAIKEDTEIYAKQLEQIHIQIDNELNKLN
;
A
#
# COMPACT_ATOMS: atom_id res chain seq x y z
N MET A 1 -60.36 -22.46 -20.45
CA MET A 1 -59.06 -21.83 -20.18
C MET A 1 -59.03 -20.56 -21.01
N THR A 2 -59.35 -19.43 -20.39
CA THR A 2 -59.45 -18.13 -21.07
C THR A 2 -58.27 -17.27 -20.64
N GLU A 3 -57.63 -16.69 -21.64
CA GLU A 3 -56.43 -15.82 -21.67
C GLU A 3 -56.47 -14.56 -20.77
N ILE A 4 -57.41 -14.47 -19.82
CA ILE A 4 -57.84 -13.20 -19.20
C ILE A 4 -57.51 -13.13 -17.69
N GLU A 5 -57.07 -14.21 -17.04
CA GLU A 5 -56.85 -14.23 -15.57
C GLU A 5 -55.38 -14.33 -15.12
N LEU A 6 -54.42 -13.94 -15.97
CA LEU A 6 -53.00 -13.77 -15.57
C LEU A 6 -52.49 -12.35 -15.85
N LYS A 7 -53.34 -11.33 -15.65
CA LYS A 7 -52.82 -10.00 -15.33
C LYS A 7 -52.38 -9.99 -13.87
N THR A 8 -51.18 -10.49 -13.64
CA THR A 8 -50.39 -10.08 -12.47
C THR A 8 -50.40 -8.55 -12.50
N GLU A 9 -50.95 -7.94 -11.45
CA GLU A 9 -51.02 -6.48 -11.33
C GLU A 9 -49.61 -5.91 -11.54
N ASN A 10 -49.37 -5.23 -12.68
CA ASN A 10 -48.05 -4.69 -13.02
C ASN A 10 -47.80 -3.41 -12.21
N ASN A 11 -47.63 -3.59 -10.90
CA ASN A 11 -47.51 -2.53 -9.90
C ASN A 11 -46.19 -1.75 -10.00
N THR A 12 -45.36 -2.03 -11.01
CA THR A 12 -44.07 -1.37 -11.24
C THR A 12 -43.92 -0.80 -12.65
N LYS A 13 -45.01 -0.73 -13.43
CA LYS A 13 -45.00 -0.26 -14.83
C LYS A 13 -44.42 1.14 -14.99
N ASP A 14 -44.76 2.04 -14.08
CA ASP A 14 -44.45 3.48 -14.19
C ASP A 14 -43.17 3.89 -13.45
N ILE A 15 -42.43 2.93 -12.90
CA ILE A 15 -41.17 3.17 -12.17
C ILE A 15 -39.99 2.50 -12.85
N LYS A 16 -38.78 2.97 -12.53
CA LYS A 16 -37.53 2.32 -12.95
C LYS A 16 -36.77 1.81 -11.74
N LEU A 17 -36.26 0.60 -11.86
CA LEU A 17 -35.45 -0.05 -10.84
C LEU A 17 -34.02 -0.29 -11.35
N TYR A 18 -33.07 -0.44 -10.44
CA TYR A 18 -31.76 -1.00 -10.70
C TYR A 18 -31.85 -2.52 -10.61
N SER A 19 -31.35 -3.22 -11.63
CA SER A 19 -31.31 -4.69 -11.63
C SER A 19 -30.28 -5.23 -10.63
N SER A 20 -30.48 -6.46 -10.17
CA SER A 20 -29.53 -7.18 -9.30
C SER A 20 -28.09 -7.14 -9.85
N LYS A 21 -27.93 -7.39 -11.16
CA LYS A 21 -26.61 -7.31 -11.84
C LYS A 21 -26.00 -5.90 -11.82
N ALA A 22 -26.82 -4.86 -12.02
CA ALA A 22 -26.35 -3.48 -12.00
C ALA A 22 -25.89 -3.06 -10.58
N ILE A 23 -26.64 -3.48 -9.54
CA ILE A 23 -26.28 -3.25 -8.14
C ILE A 23 -24.98 -3.97 -7.80
N SER A 24 -24.86 -5.26 -8.12
CA SER A 24 -23.63 -6.04 -7.87
C SER A 24 -22.42 -5.46 -8.60
N GLY A 25 -22.57 -5.04 -9.86
CA GLY A 25 -21.47 -4.41 -10.61
C GLY A 25 -21.01 -3.08 -10.01
N ALA A 26 -21.95 -2.23 -9.59
CA ALA A 26 -21.62 -0.99 -8.91
C ALA A 26 -21.03 -1.21 -7.51
N THR A 27 -21.46 -2.28 -6.83
CA THR A 27 -20.93 -2.70 -5.53
C THR A 27 -19.49 -3.15 -5.68
N PHE A 28 -19.19 -4.01 -6.65
CA PHE A 28 -17.82 -4.46 -6.92
C PHE A 28 -16.86 -3.29 -7.20
N LEU A 29 -17.34 -2.23 -7.85
CA LEU A 29 -16.56 -1.04 -8.15
C LEU A 29 -16.45 -0.06 -6.97
N GLY A 30 -17.56 0.21 -6.28
CA GLY A 30 -17.69 1.32 -5.33
C GLY A 30 -17.94 0.91 -3.88
N GLY A 31 -17.95 -0.40 -3.59
CA GLY A 31 -18.15 -0.97 -2.27
C GLY A 31 -19.61 -0.95 -1.76
N PRO A 32 -19.81 -1.28 -0.46
CA PRO A 32 -21.12 -1.33 0.18
C PRO A 32 -21.88 0.00 0.19
N LEU A 33 -21.19 1.15 0.11
CA LEU A 33 -21.81 2.46 -0.01
C LEU A 33 -22.62 2.60 -1.31
N ALA A 34 -22.04 2.19 -2.45
CA ALA A 34 -22.74 2.16 -3.72
C ALA A 34 -23.95 1.21 -3.68
N ALA A 35 -23.78 0.04 -3.05
CA ALA A 35 -24.86 -0.92 -2.84
C ALA A 35 -26.03 -0.31 -2.06
N GLY A 36 -25.73 0.27 -0.90
CA GLY A 36 -26.74 0.84 -0.01
C GLY A 36 -27.53 1.97 -0.67
N TYR A 37 -26.87 2.81 -1.47
CA TYR A 37 -27.53 3.83 -2.27
C TYR A 37 -28.48 3.22 -3.32
N LEU A 38 -28.00 2.29 -4.15
CA LEU A 38 -28.80 1.73 -5.25
C LEU A 38 -29.97 0.87 -4.77
N ILE A 39 -29.76 0.05 -3.73
CA ILE A 39 -30.82 -0.70 -3.06
C ILE A 39 -31.84 0.27 -2.45
N GLY A 40 -31.34 1.37 -1.88
CA GLY A 40 -32.17 2.42 -1.30
C GLY A 40 -33.06 3.11 -2.32
N GLU A 41 -32.54 3.42 -3.52
CA GLU A 41 -33.31 3.99 -4.62
C GLU A 41 -34.40 3.04 -5.12
N ASN A 42 -34.12 1.73 -5.19
CA ASN A 42 -35.15 0.74 -5.50
C ASN A 42 -36.27 0.73 -4.46
N PHE A 43 -35.95 0.76 -3.16
CA PHE A 43 -36.98 0.80 -2.12
C PHE A 43 -37.81 2.09 -2.19
N LYS A 44 -37.19 3.25 -2.42
CA LYS A 44 -37.93 4.51 -2.61
C LYS A 44 -38.88 4.44 -3.81
N ALA A 45 -38.43 3.86 -4.93
CA ALA A 45 -39.27 3.67 -6.11
C ALA A 45 -40.44 2.70 -5.85
N LEU A 46 -40.28 1.77 -4.90
CA LEU A 46 -41.31 0.82 -4.46
C LEU A 46 -42.17 1.35 -3.30
N ASP A 47 -42.20 2.67 -3.09
CA ASP A 47 -42.95 3.35 -2.02
C ASP A 47 -42.57 2.89 -0.60
N LYS A 48 -41.29 2.53 -0.41
CA LYS A 48 -40.69 2.10 0.86
C LYS A 48 -39.54 3.01 1.28
N PRO A 49 -39.79 4.31 1.55
CA PRO A 49 -38.73 5.29 1.78
C PRO A 49 -37.93 5.04 3.07
N ASN A 50 -38.53 4.43 4.09
CA ASN A 50 -37.86 4.10 5.34
C ASN A 50 -36.80 3.01 5.13
N GLU A 51 -37.15 1.95 4.42
CA GLU A 51 -36.24 0.89 3.98
C GLU A 51 -35.18 1.44 3.05
N GLY A 52 -35.54 2.41 2.21
CA GLY A 52 -34.62 3.15 1.36
C GLY A 52 -33.53 3.86 2.15
N ARG A 53 -33.93 4.63 3.18
CA ARG A 53 -32.99 5.33 4.08
C ARG A 53 -32.15 4.37 4.90
N ASN A 54 -32.75 3.29 5.40
CA ASN A 54 -32.03 2.28 6.16
C ASN A 54 -30.98 1.57 5.30
N SER A 55 -31.27 1.31 4.02
CA SER A 55 -30.30 0.70 3.09
C SER A 55 -29.06 1.58 2.89
N LEU A 56 -29.25 2.90 2.74
CA LEU A 56 -28.13 3.84 2.63
C LEU A 56 -27.32 3.91 3.94
N LEU A 57 -27.99 4.01 5.09
CA LEU A 57 -27.32 4.03 6.40
C LEU A 57 -26.50 2.75 6.65
N ILE A 58 -27.08 1.59 6.35
CA ILE A 58 -26.37 0.31 6.45
C ILE A 58 -25.17 0.31 5.50
N GLY A 59 -25.32 0.77 4.25
CA GLY A 59 -24.20 0.88 3.30
C GLY A 59 -23.05 1.75 3.82
N ILE A 60 -23.36 2.90 4.43
CA ILE A 60 -22.36 3.79 5.05
C ILE A 60 -21.67 3.08 6.22
N VAL A 61 -22.43 2.53 7.17
CA VAL A 61 -21.90 1.87 8.37
C VAL A 61 -21.06 0.65 7.99
N SER A 62 -21.54 -0.19 7.08
CA SER A 62 -20.79 -1.35 6.56
C SER A 62 -19.51 -0.93 5.86
N THR A 63 -19.50 0.20 5.17
CA THR A 63 -18.28 0.72 4.54
C THR A 63 -17.25 1.16 5.59
N ILE A 64 -17.68 1.89 6.62
CA ILE A 64 -16.80 2.30 7.72
C ILE A 64 -16.23 1.07 8.45
N ILE A 65 -17.07 0.09 8.76
CA ILE A 65 -16.63 -1.15 9.44
C ILE A 65 -15.66 -1.93 8.56
N LEU A 66 -15.95 -2.05 7.25
CA LEU A 66 -15.10 -2.79 6.31
C LEU A 66 -13.70 -2.16 6.23
N PHE A 67 -13.62 -0.86 5.94
CA PHE A 67 -12.34 -0.17 5.79
C PHE A 67 -11.62 0.01 7.12
N GLY A 68 -12.33 0.33 8.20
CA GLY A 68 -11.76 0.35 9.55
C GLY A 68 -11.17 -1.01 9.94
N GLY A 69 -11.88 -2.10 9.64
CA GLY A 69 -11.37 -3.46 9.84
C GLY A 69 -10.12 -3.75 8.99
N ILE A 70 -10.11 -3.34 7.71
CA ILE A 70 -8.94 -3.49 6.83
C ILE A 70 -7.72 -2.75 7.39
N PHE A 71 -7.88 -1.51 7.86
CA PHE A 71 -6.77 -0.73 8.42
C PHE A 71 -6.22 -1.30 9.74
N MET A 72 -6.97 -2.14 10.44
CA MET A 72 -6.49 -2.84 11.64
C MET A 72 -5.73 -4.13 11.31
N ILE A 73 -5.73 -4.58 10.05
CA ILE A 73 -5.00 -5.80 9.65
C ILE A 73 -3.52 -5.44 9.45
N PRO A 74 -2.59 -6.14 10.14
CA PRO A 74 -1.15 -5.99 9.92
C PRO A 74 -0.72 -6.19 8.46
N GLU A 75 0.26 -5.42 8.00
CA GLU A 75 0.76 -5.45 6.60
C GLU A 75 1.18 -6.86 6.15
N ASN A 76 1.88 -7.59 7.03
CA ASN A 76 2.34 -8.95 6.74
C ASN A 76 1.21 -9.98 6.51
N ILE A 77 -0.02 -9.65 6.92
CA ILE A 77 -1.22 -10.46 6.68
C ILE A 77 -1.94 -9.97 5.42
N ILE A 78 -2.15 -8.65 5.29
CA ILE A 78 -2.93 -8.09 4.18
C ILE A 78 -2.28 -8.37 2.82
N ASP A 79 -0.95 -8.33 2.74
CA ASP A 79 -0.18 -8.57 1.51
C ASP A 79 -0.36 -9.98 0.95
N LYS A 80 -0.80 -10.93 1.78
CA LYS A 80 -1.06 -12.32 1.37
C LYS A 80 -2.47 -12.51 0.82
N ILE A 81 -3.36 -11.54 0.98
CA ILE A 81 -4.75 -11.62 0.54
C ILE A 81 -4.84 -11.07 -0.90
N PRO A 82 -5.25 -11.88 -1.89
CA PRO A 82 -5.44 -11.37 -3.25
C PRO A 82 -6.49 -10.25 -3.29
N GLN A 83 -6.17 -9.16 -4.01
CA GLN A 83 -6.94 -7.91 -4.00
C GLN A 83 -8.41 -8.08 -4.38
N GLN A 84 -8.77 -9.11 -5.16
CA GLN A 84 -10.13 -9.36 -5.61
C GLN A 84 -11.00 -10.06 -4.56
N ILE A 85 -10.41 -10.71 -3.55
CA ILE A 85 -11.15 -11.53 -2.58
C ILE A 85 -12.12 -10.69 -1.77
N ILE A 86 -11.67 -9.55 -1.24
CA ILE A 86 -12.52 -8.67 -0.43
C ILE A 86 -13.70 -8.14 -1.28
N PRO A 87 -13.49 -7.58 -2.49
CA PRO A 87 -14.56 -7.23 -3.42
C PRO A 87 -15.55 -8.34 -3.73
N LEU A 88 -15.06 -9.54 -4.01
CA LEU A 88 -15.93 -10.68 -4.33
C LEU A 88 -16.79 -11.09 -3.14
N ILE A 89 -16.24 -11.09 -1.93
CA ILE A 89 -16.99 -11.45 -0.71
C ILE A 89 -18.13 -10.47 -0.47
N TYR A 90 -17.85 -9.17 -0.36
CA TYR A 90 -18.93 -8.21 -0.07
C TYR A 90 -19.93 -8.11 -1.23
N THR A 91 -19.48 -8.31 -2.48
CA THR A 91 -20.39 -8.31 -3.64
C THR A 91 -21.32 -9.51 -3.61
N GLY A 92 -20.82 -10.70 -3.24
CA GLY A 92 -21.63 -11.90 -3.05
C GLY A 92 -22.66 -11.74 -1.94
N ILE A 93 -22.27 -11.13 -0.81
CA ILE A 93 -23.18 -10.82 0.31
C ILE A 93 -24.28 -9.87 -0.16
N ILE A 94 -23.92 -8.77 -0.85
CA ILE A 94 -24.88 -7.80 -1.37
C ILE A 94 -25.82 -8.43 -2.39
N TRP A 95 -25.29 -9.26 -3.31
CA TRP A 95 -26.13 -10.00 -4.26
C TRP A 95 -27.16 -10.86 -3.53
N GLY A 96 -26.75 -11.61 -2.51
CA GLY A 96 -27.67 -12.39 -1.67
C GLY A 96 -28.72 -11.52 -0.96
N ILE A 97 -28.35 -10.36 -0.43
CA ILE A 97 -29.29 -9.40 0.19
C ILE A 97 -30.30 -8.88 -0.83
N VAL A 98 -29.85 -8.53 -2.04
CA VAL A 98 -30.72 -8.03 -3.12
C VAL A 98 -31.71 -9.10 -3.55
N GLU A 99 -31.25 -10.34 -3.79
CA GLU A 99 -32.15 -11.44 -4.14
C GLU A 99 -33.15 -11.74 -3.02
N TRP A 100 -32.72 -11.71 -1.76
CA TRP A 100 -33.60 -11.93 -0.61
C TRP A 100 -34.66 -10.83 -0.43
N LYS A 101 -34.29 -9.55 -0.63
CA LYS A 101 -35.17 -8.41 -0.33
C LYS A 101 -35.97 -7.90 -1.53
N GLN A 102 -35.41 -7.98 -2.73
CA GLN A 102 -35.94 -7.36 -3.95
C GLN A 102 -36.02 -8.36 -5.12
N GLY A 103 -35.58 -9.61 -4.97
CA GLY A 103 -35.50 -10.59 -6.06
C GLY A 103 -36.84 -10.84 -6.75
N ASP A 104 -37.91 -11.09 -6.00
CA ASP A 104 -39.23 -11.40 -6.57
C ASP A 104 -39.81 -10.22 -7.36
N VAL A 105 -39.72 -9.00 -6.80
CA VAL A 105 -40.20 -7.79 -7.50
C VAL A 105 -39.35 -7.46 -8.73
N LEU A 106 -38.03 -7.66 -8.67
CA LEU A 106 -37.15 -7.45 -9.82
C LEU A 106 -37.40 -8.49 -10.94
N LYS A 107 -37.71 -9.74 -10.60
CA LYS A 107 -38.09 -10.78 -11.57
C LYS A 107 -39.42 -10.43 -12.22
N ALA A 108 -40.45 -10.11 -11.43
CA ALA A 108 -41.75 -9.70 -11.96
C ALA A 108 -41.64 -8.42 -12.82
N HIS A 109 -40.83 -7.45 -12.42
CA HIS A 109 -40.57 -6.24 -13.21
C HIS A 109 -39.96 -6.58 -14.58
N LYS A 110 -39.03 -7.54 -14.62
CA LYS A 110 -38.41 -8.02 -15.85
C LYS A 110 -39.37 -8.83 -16.73
N GLU A 111 -40.17 -9.71 -16.14
CA GLU A 111 -41.15 -10.56 -16.85
C GLU A 111 -42.27 -9.74 -17.49
N ASN A 112 -42.59 -8.58 -16.92
CA ASN A 112 -43.55 -7.63 -17.49
C ASN A 112 -42.91 -6.66 -18.51
N ASP A 113 -41.66 -6.90 -18.94
CA ASP A 113 -40.90 -6.05 -19.88
C ASP A 113 -40.79 -4.58 -19.44
N ASN A 114 -40.81 -4.32 -18.12
CA ASN A 114 -40.63 -2.97 -17.60
C ASN A 114 -39.16 -2.53 -17.67
N SER A 115 -38.95 -1.21 -17.73
CA SER A 115 -37.61 -0.64 -17.98
C SER A 115 -36.76 -0.52 -16.70
N PHE A 116 -35.56 -1.12 -16.73
CA PHE A 116 -34.52 -0.87 -15.73
C PHE A 116 -33.71 0.39 -16.05
N PHE A 117 -33.06 0.96 -15.03
CA PHE A 117 -31.94 1.88 -15.25
C PHE A 117 -30.78 1.18 -15.96
N SER A 118 -30.01 1.96 -16.72
CA SER A 118 -28.84 1.44 -17.43
C SER A 118 -27.72 1.02 -16.47
N GLY A 119 -26.98 -0.02 -16.85
CA GLY A 119 -25.80 -0.45 -16.11
C GLY A 119 -24.73 0.65 -15.98
N TRP A 120 -24.59 1.52 -17.00
CA TRP A 120 -23.69 2.67 -16.95
C TRP A 120 -24.02 3.68 -15.86
N ARG A 121 -25.32 3.90 -15.59
CA ARG A 121 -25.74 4.74 -14.48
C ARG A 121 -25.32 4.15 -13.14
N ALA A 122 -25.50 2.85 -12.95
CA ALA A 122 -25.06 2.15 -11.75
C ALA A 122 -23.53 2.17 -11.61
N ALA A 123 -22.79 1.94 -12.69
CA ALA A 123 -21.33 2.03 -12.72
C ALA A 123 -20.84 3.44 -12.35
N GLY A 124 -21.48 4.50 -12.87
CA GLY A 124 -21.16 5.88 -12.49
C GLY A 124 -21.37 6.16 -11.01
N ILE A 125 -22.43 5.59 -10.41
CA ILE A 125 -22.67 5.67 -8.96
C ILE A 125 -21.58 4.91 -8.17
N GLY A 126 -21.19 3.73 -8.65
CA GLY A 126 -20.06 2.98 -8.10
C GLY A 126 -18.76 3.81 -8.13
N PHE A 127 -18.50 4.49 -9.24
CA PHE A 127 -17.34 5.36 -9.39
C PHE A 127 -17.38 6.58 -8.46
N ILE A 128 -18.54 7.23 -8.29
CA ILE A 128 -18.69 8.34 -7.33
C ILE A 128 -18.43 7.86 -5.90
N SER A 129 -18.95 6.69 -5.54
CA SER A 129 -18.70 6.06 -4.23
C SER A 129 -17.20 5.79 -4.03
N LEU A 130 -16.52 5.28 -5.06
CA LEU A 130 -15.07 5.09 -5.05
C LEU A 130 -14.32 6.41 -4.84
N LEU A 131 -14.71 7.50 -5.50
CA LEU A 131 -14.08 8.81 -5.32
C LEU A 131 -14.27 9.35 -3.89
N ILE A 132 -15.46 9.20 -3.30
CA ILE A 132 -15.73 9.60 -1.92
C ILE A 132 -14.80 8.85 -0.97
N LEU A 133 -14.64 7.54 -1.17
CA LEU A 133 -13.73 6.72 -0.37
C LEU A 133 -12.28 7.10 -0.58
N GLY A 134 -11.87 7.33 -1.83
CA GLY A 134 -10.52 7.80 -2.17
C GLY A 134 -10.19 9.08 -1.44
N ILE A 135 -11.06 10.09 -1.49
CA ILE A 135 -10.87 11.37 -0.78
C ILE A 135 -10.70 11.15 0.72
N GLY A 136 -11.51 10.28 1.33
CA GLY A 136 -11.40 9.96 2.76
C GLY A 136 -10.06 9.31 3.12
N ILE A 137 -9.63 8.31 2.35
CA ILE A 137 -8.39 7.57 2.58
C ILE A 137 -7.17 8.46 2.34
N PHE A 138 -7.11 9.16 1.20
CA PHE A 138 -6.00 10.08 0.90
C PHE A 138 -5.97 11.26 1.87
N GLY A 139 -7.13 11.78 2.27
CA GLY A 139 -7.22 12.84 3.27
C GLY A 139 -6.70 12.40 4.62
N TYR A 140 -7.04 11.18 5.06
CA TYR A 140 -6.46 10.59 6.26
C TYR A 140 -4.94 10.43 6.14
N ALA A 141 -4.47 9.76 5.07
CA ALA A 141 -3.04 9.53 4.85
C ALA A 141 -2.22 10.83 4.84
N PHE A 142 -2.71 11.87 4.17
CA PHE A 142 -2.05 13.17 4.11
C PHE A 142 -1.96 13.85 5.49
N LEU A 143 -2.97 13.68 6.34
CA LEU A 143 -2.99 14.24 7.69
C LEU A 143 -2.28 13.36 8.73
N SER A 144 -2.12 12.05 8.46
CA SER A 144 -1.56 11.06 9.36
C SER A 144 -0.08 10.76 9.11
N THR A 145 0.53 11.32 8.06
CA THR A 145 1.99 11.28 7.91
C THR A 145 2.62 12.01 9.09
N ASP A 146 3.11 11.24 10.06
CA ASP A 146 3.90 11.76 11.16
C ASP A 146 5.25 12.20 10.59
N ASN A 147 5.31 13.47 10.18
CA ASN A 147 6.51 14.05 9.60
C ASN A 147 7.72 13.90 10.52
N GLU A 148 7.51 13.81 11.84
CA GLU A 148 8.59 13.71 12.82
C GLU A 148 9.43 12.42 12.65
N LEU A 149 8.80 11.26 12.41
CA LEU A 149 9.54 10.00 12.21
C LEU A 149 10.42 10.07 10.96
N TYR A 150 9.84 10.51 9.84
CA TYR A 150 10.56 10.63 8.58
C TYR A 150 11.65 11.72 8.64
N GLU A 151 11.37 12.87 9.25
CA GLU A 151 12.37 13.94 9.46
C GLU A 151 13.55 13.45 10.30
N LYS A 152 13.28 12.68 11.37
CA LYS A 152 14.32 12.10 12.22
C LYS A 152 15.15 11.07 11.46
N TYR A 153 14.50 10.20 10.68
CA TYR A 153 15.17 9.20 9.84
C TYR A 153 16.06 9.88 8.78
N ASP A 154 15.50 10.82 8.02
CA ASP A 154 16.21 11.55 6.97
C ASP A 154 17.42 12.32 7.51
N THR A 155 17.31 12.88 8.71
CA THR A 155 18.42 13.56 9.39
C THR A 155 19.59 12.62 9.64
N GLU A 156 19.31 11.39 10.09
CA GLU A 156 20.34 10.38 10.33
C GLU A 156 20.94 9.83 9.02
N ILE A 157 20.12 9.59 8.00
CA ILE A 157 20.59 9.17 6.67
C ILE A 157 21.41 10.26 5.96
N ALA A 158 21.12 11.54 6.20
CA ALA A 158 21.94 12.64 5.72
C ALA A 158 23.35 12.63 6.34
N LYS A 159 23.46 12.32 7.64
CA LYS A 159 24.77 12.13 8.31
C LYS A 159 25.52 10.94 7.72
N PHE A 160 24.82 9.82 7.50
CA PHE A 160 25.36 8.63 6.85
C PHE A 160 25.99 8.99 5.49
N SER A 161 25.23 9.68 4.64
CA SER A 161 25.63 10.05 3.29
C SER A 161 26.81 11.02 3.29
N LYS A 162 26.83 11.95 4.26
CA LYS A 162 27.96 12.86 4.46
C LYS A 162 29.25 12.10 4.80
N ASN A 163 29.16 11.15 5.73
CA ASN A 163 30.29 10.30 6.12
C ASN A 163 30.82 9.47 4.96
N GLU A 164 29.93 8.90 4.15
CA GLU A 164 30.31 8.19 2.93
C GLU A 164 31.08 9.11 1.97
N ASN A 165 30.50 10.24 1.59
CA ASN A 165 31.13 11.18 0.66
C ASN A 165 32.50 11.67 1.15
N GLU A 166 32.63 11.98 2.45
CA GLU A 166 33.88 12.46 3.02
C GLU A 166 34.97 11.38 3.09
N THR A 167 34.62 10.09 3.04
CA THR A 167 35.56 8.98 3.22
C THR A 167 35.91 8.26 1.93
N LEU A 168 35.02 8.22 0.94
CA LEU A 168 35.31 7.59 -0.34
C LEU A 168 36.38 8.32 -1.16
N VAL A 169 36.63 9.61 -0.88
CA VAL A 169 37.79 10.35 -1.43
C VAL A 169 39.14 9.70 -1.10
N PHE A 170 39.20 8.79 -0.12
CA PHE A 170 40.39 7.98 0.16
C PHE A 170 40.90 7.25 -1.10
N TYR A 171 39.98 6.76 -1.95
CA TYR A 171 40.36 6.04 -3.17
C TYR A 171 41.11 6.94 -4.17
N ASP A 172 40.81 8.24 -4.21
CA ASP A 172 41.49 9.21 -5.08
C ASP A 172 42.94 9.43 -4.63
N ASN A 173 43.19 9.33 -3.32
CA ASN A 173 44.49 9.53 -2.71
C ASN A 173 45.36 8.26 -2.72
N LEU A 174 44.80 7.09 -3.04
CA LEU A 174 45.47 5.81 -2.88
C LEU A 174 46.78 5.69 -3.67
N ASN A 175 46.83 6.31 -4.86
CA ASN A 175 47.99 6.27 -5.76
C ASN A 175 48.97 7.44 -5.56
N THR A 176 48.61 8.45 -4.77
CA THR A 176 49.38 9.70 -4.63
C THR A 176 49.86 9.96 -3.20
N GLY A 177 49.17 9.41 -2.20
CA GLY A 177 49.52 9.52 -0.80
C GLY A 177 50.69 8.61 -0.40
N ASN A 178 51.45 9.04 0.60
CA ASN A 178 52.45 8.16 1.23
C ASN A 178 51.80 7.31 2.33
N ASN A 179 52.44 6.19 2.67
CA ASN A 179 51.91 5.23 3.65
C ASN A 179 51.52 5.89 4.98
N TYR A 180 52.32 6.85 5.49
CA TYR A 180 52.00 7.55 6.73
C TYR A 180 50.69 8.35 6.63
N THR A 181 50.53 9.14 5.56
CA THR A 181 49.31 9.93 5.33
C THR A 181 48.07 9.07 5.14
N LEU A 182 48.19 7.98 4.39
CA LEU A 182 47.08 7.05 4.14
C LEU A 182 46.67 6.32 5.43
N LEU A 183 47.63 5.86 6.23
CA LEU A 183 47.33 5.23 7.52
C LEU A 183 46.69 6.19 8.50
N LYS A 184 47.18 7.43 8.57
CA LYS A 184 46.58 8.47 9.41
C LYS A 184 45.13 8.75 9.00
N GLU A 185 44.86 8.89 7.71
CA GLU A 185 43.50 9.09 7.19
C GLU A 185 42.58 7.90 7.54
N LEU A 186 43.06 6.68 7.36
CA LEU A 186 42.31 5.46 7.69
C LEU A 186 41.96 5.38 9.18
N ASP A 187 42.94 5.62 10.04
CA ASP A 187 42.81 5.45 11.49
C ASP A 187 42.03 6.60 12.15
N GLU A 188 42.22 7.85 11.71
CA GLU A 188 41.60 9.02 12.35
C GLU A 188 40.25 9.42 11.74
N ARG A 189 39.97 9.03 10.47
CA ARG A 189 38.81 9.53 9.73
C ARG A 189 37.97 8.44 9.07
N THR A 190 38.56 7.66 8.17
CA THR A 190 37.79 6.74 7.31
C THR A 190 37.11 5.62 8.09
N ILE A 191 37.88 4.82 8.83
CA ILE A 191 37.31 3.69 9.57
C ILE A 191 36.34 4.15 10.67
N PRO A 192 36.65 5.19 11.49
CA PRO A 192 35.71 5.70 12.49
C PRO A 192 34.36 6.13 11.91
N LYS A 193 34.35 6.88 10.80
CA LYS A 193 33.09 7.34 10.16
C LYS A 193 32.23 6.20 9.63
N TRP A 194 32.83 5.14 9.11
CA TRP A 194 32.06 3.96 8.69
C TRP A 194 31.50 3.17 9.87
N LYS A 195 32.18 3.17 11.02
CA LYS A 195 31.62 2.63 12.27
C LYS A 195 30.47 3.48 12.81
N GLU A 196 30.58 4.80 12.74
CA GLU A 196 29.47 5.72 13.03
C GLU A 196 28.26 5.44 12.12
N ASN A 197 28.48 5.18 10.82
CA ASN A 197 27.40 4.80 9.91
C ASN A 197 26.70 3.50 10.31
N ILE A 198 27.44 2.49 10.81
CA ILE A 198 26.84 1.28 11.38
C ILE A 198 25.98 1.62 12.60
N GLU A 199 26.45 2.49 13.49
CA GLU A 199 25.68 2.93 14.65
C GLU A 199 24.42 3.71 14.27
N ILE A 200 24.51 4.59 13.26
CA ILE A 200 23.36 5.31 12.68
C ILE A 200 22.26 4.33 12.26
N ILE A 201 22.62 3.29 11.51
CA ILE A 201 21.64 2.30 11.04
C ILE A 201 21.06 1.48 12.20
N ASN A 202 21.90 1.06 13.15
CA ASN A 202 21.43 0.34 14.33
C ASN A 202 20.45 1.20 15.17
N ASN A 203 20.71 2.49 15.32
CA ASN A 203 19.87 3.42 16.05
C ASN A 203 18.54 3.70 15.32
N THR A 204 18.58 3.91 14.00
CA THR A 204 17.35 4.14 13.21
C THR A 204 16.45 2.92 13.20
N ASN A 205 17.00 1.70 13.22
CA ASN A 205 16.24 0.46 13.39
C ASN A 205 15.49 0.34 14.73
N GLN A 206 15.79 1.20 15.73
CA GLN A 206 15.07 1.26 17.00
C GLN A 206 13.92 2.29 17.00
N PHE A 207 13.64 2.96 15.88
CA PHE A 207 12.52 3.89 15.83
C PHE A 207 11.19 3.14 15.83
N ASP A 208 10.27 3.61 16.69
CA ASP A 208 8.91 3.08 16.75
C ASP A 208 8.21 3.32 15.40
N ASP A 209 7.40 2.34 14.98
CA ASP A 209 6.61 2.37 13.73
C ASP A 209 7.42 2.63 12.44
N LEU A 210 8.71 2.25 12.42
CA LEU A 210 9.53 2.35 11.22
C LEU A 210 8.95 1.47 10.09
N PRO A 211 8.61 2.04 8.91
CA PRO A 211 8.06 1.28 7.79
C PRO A 211 8.95 0.11 7.37
N THR A 212 8.33 -1.00 7.00
CA THR A 212 9.01 -2.24 6.55
C THR A 212 10.01 -1.96 5.42
N GLU A 213 9.71 -1.01 4.53
CA GLU A 213 10.60 -0.63 3.43
C GLU A 213 11.91 0.02 3.93
N LEU A 214 11.83 0.90 4.94
CA LEU A 214 13.01 1.52 5.54
C LEU A 214 13.82 0.51 6.35
N ILE A 215 13.18 -0.49 6.96
CA ILE A 215 13.88 -1.61 7.62
C ILE A 215 14.72 -2.39 6.60
N LYS A 216 14.15 -2.76 5.45
CA LYS A 216 14.89 -3.47 4.38
C LYS A 216 16.04 -2.63 3.83
N GLN A 217 15.81 -1.33 3.60
CA GLN A 217 16.86 -0.40 3.20
C GLN A 217 17.99 -0.37 4.23
N ASN A 218 17.65 -0.28 5.51
CA ASN A 218 18.62 -0.30 6.62
C ASN A 218 19.43 -1.61 6.66
N GLU A 219 18.83 -2.77 6.41
CA GLU A 219 19.56 -4.04 6.31
C GLU A 219 20.66 -3.99 5.23
N ILE A 220 20.34 -3.42 4.06
CA ILE A 220 21.30 -3.27 2.96
C ILE A 220 22.40 -2.26 3.33
N LEU A 221 22.04 -1.10 3.88
CA LEU A 221 22.99 -0.06 4.28
C LEU A 221 23.92 -0.52 5.41
N LEU A 222 23.40 -1.32 6.35
CA LEU A 222 24.21 -1.94 7.39
C LEU A 222 25.25 -2.88 6.77
N LYS A 223 24.80 -3.77 5.87
CA LYS A 223 25.71 -4.73 5.23
C LYS A 223 26.77 -4.04 4.39
N TYR A 224 26.37 -3.03 3.63
CA TYR A 224 27.25 -2.17 2.87
C TYR A 224 28.33 -1.53 3.75
N SER A 225 27.94 -0.98 4.90
CA SER A 225 28.85 -0.32 5.84
C SER A 225 29.83 -1.30 6.48
N GLU A 226 29.38 -2.50 6.85
CA GLU A 226 30.26 -3.56 7.36
C GLU A 226 31.33 -3.97 6.33
N LEU A 227 30.93 -4.11 5.06
CA LEU A 227 31.86 -4.44 3.98
C LEU A 227 32.87 -3.31 3.74
N ARG A 228 32.44 -2.04 3.83
CA ARG A 228 33.32 -0.88 3.74
C ARG A 228 34.35 -0.85 4.87
N VAL A 229 33.92 -1.08 6.12
CA VAL A 229 34.86 -1.20 7.26
C VAL A 229 35.88 -2.31 7.00
N GLN A 230 35.44 -3.48 6.54
CA GLN A 230 36.33 -4.60 6.21
C GLN A 230 37.35 -4.24 5.12
N ALA A 231 36.92 -3.57 4.04
CA ALA A 231 37.80 -3.11 2.98
C ALA A 231 38.86 -2.13 3.51
N PHE A 232 38.47 -1.12 4.27
CA PHE A 232 39.40 -0.11 4.80
C PHE A 232 40.36 -0.68 5.85
N GLU A 233 39.90 -1.62 6.67
CA GLU A 233 40.76 -2.38 7.59
C GLU A 233 41.80 -3.22 6.84
N LEU A 234 41.43 -3.76 5.68
CA LEU A 234 42.32 -4.55 4.85
C LEU A 234 43.34 -3.67 4.11
N PHE A 235 42.93 -2.50 3.60
CA PHE A 235 43.85 -1.47 3.11
C PHE A 235 44.84 -1.06 4.20
N ARG A 236 44.37 -0.83 5.42
CA ARG A 236 45.23 -0.48 6.56
C ARG A 236 46.30 -1.54 6.80
N LYS A 237 45.95 -2.83 6.74
CA LYS A 237 46.91 -3.94 6.89
C LYS A 237 47.90 -3.97 5.73
N ALA A 238 47.42 -3.90 4.50
CA ALA A 238 48.25 -3.90 3.29
C ALA A 238 49.32 -2.80 3.32
N ILE A 239 48.94 -1.59 3.73
CA ILE A 239 49.84 -0.43 3.82
C ILE A 239 50.83 -0.57 5.00
N LYS A 240 50.40 -1.11 6.15
CA LYS A 240 51.29 -1.37 7.31
C LYS A 240 52.33 -2.44 7.02
N GLU A 241 51.95 -3.47 6.27
CA GLU A 241 52.79 -4.61 5.94
C GLU A 241 53.55 -4.44 4.61
N ASP A 242 53.30 -3.34 3.88
CA ASP A 242 53.88 -3.04 2.56
C ASP A 242 53.76 -4.22 1.58
N THR A 243 52.52 -4.70 1.41
CA THR A 243 52.23 -5.96 0.71
C THR A 243 50.95 -5.93 -0.11
N GLU A 244 50.95 -6.69 -1.21
CA GLU A 244 49.80 -6.83 -2.11
C GLU A 244 49.01 -8.14 -1.89
N ILE A 245 49.38 -8.96 -0.89
CA ILE A 245 48.74 -10.27 -0.64
C ILE A 245 47.22 -10.19 -0.42
N TYR A 246 46.73 -9.00 -0.04
CA TYR A 246 45.32 -8.74 0.22
C TYR A 246 44.53 -8.27 -1.01
N ALA A 247 45.17 -8.04 -2.16
CA ALA A 247 44.52 -7.47 -3.34
C ALA A 247 43.30 -8.28 -3.82
N LYS A 248 43.45 -9.61 -3.89
CA LYS A 248 42.34 -10.50 -4.28
C LYS A 248 41.17 -10.44 -3.28
N GLN A 249 41.46 -10.31 -1.99
CA GLN A 249 40.43 -10.23 -0.96
C GLN A 249 39.71 -8.87 -1.01
N LEU A 250 40.43 -7.78 -1.29
CA LEU A 250 39.85 -6.46 -1.54
C LEU A 250 38.89 -6.49 -2.73
N GLU A 251 39.31 -7.05 -3.87
CA GLU A 251 38.46 -7.20 -5.06
C GLU A 251 37.17 -7.96 -4.76
N GLN A 252 37.25 -9.05 -3.99
CA GLN A 252 36.06 -9.80 -3.55
C GLN A 252 35.12 -8.98 -2.67
N ILE A 253 35.66 -8.17 -1.76
CA ILE A 253 34.84 -7.29 -0.91
C ILE A 253 34.18 -6.20 -1.76
N HIS A 254 34.88 -5.63 -2.75
CA HIS A 254 34.31 -4.63 -3.65
C HIS A 254 33.17 -5.20 -4.51
N ILE A 255 33.32 -6.43 -5.02
CA ILE A 255 32.21 -7.13 -5.72
C ILE A 255 31.00 -7.31 -4.78
N GLN A 256 31.23 -7.66 -3.52
CA GLN A 256 30.13 -7.76 -2.54
C GLN A 256 29.47 -6.40 -2.28
N ILE A 257 30.26 -5.33 -2.17
CA ILE A 257 29.75 -3.95 -2.04
C ILE A 257 28.83 -3.62 -3.22
N ASP A 258 29.30 -3.83 -4.45
CA ASP A 258 28.52 -3.52 -5.65
C ASP A 258 27.22 -4.35 -5.70
N ASN A 259 27.29 -5.62 -5.31
CA ASN A 259 26.11 -6.49 -5.22
C ASN A 259 25.10 -6.01 -4.17
N GLU A 260 25.55 -5.50 -3.01
CA GLU A 260 24.65 -4.94 -2.01
C GLU A 260 24.02 -3.63 -2.50
N LEU A 261 24.81 -2.72 -3.07
CA LEU A 261 24.31 -1.45 -3.60
C LEU A 261 23.29 -1.65 -4.74
N ASN A 262 23.48 -2.67 -5.57
CA ASN A 262 22.52 -3.02 -6.63
C ASN A 262 21.14 -3.43 -6.11
N LYS A 263 20.99 -3.76 -4.82
CA LYS A 263 19.68 -4.06 -4.20
C LYS A 263 18.89 -2.79 -3.84
N LEU A 264 19.52 -1.62 -3.85
CA LEU A 264 18.87 -0.33 -3.59
C LEU A 264 18.28 0.31 -4.86
N ASN A 265 18.53 -0.29 -6.03
CA ASN A 265 18.03 0.15 -7.35
C ASN A 265 16.87 -0.74 -7.83
#